data_AF-A0A7C5N664-F1
#
_entry.id   AF-A0A7C5N664-F1
#
_cell.length_a   1.000
_cell.length_b   1.000
_cell.length_c   1.000
_cell.angle_alpha   90.00
_cell.angle_beta   90.00
_cell.angle_gamma   90.00
#
_symmetry.space_group_name_H-M   'P 1'
#
loop_
_entity.id
_entity.type
_entity.pdbx_description
1 polymer ?
#
loop_
_entity_poly.entity_id
_entity_poly.type
_entity_poly.pdbx_seq_one_letter_code
_entity_poly.pdbx_strand_id
1 'polypeptide(L)'
;MTAALRSFPGLPHRTEHLGTIAGVEWYNDSKGTNPGATIAALEGLASDAGRTVLIAGGQGKGADFSELAPAVKAHARALVLLGEDADRIAAALEGTVPMVKVADMTEAVERAAELARPGDRVLLSPACASFDMFRGFEHRGEVFRRCVEGLRP
;
A
#
# COMPACT_ATOMS: atom_id res chain seq x y z
N MET A 1 -30.37 18.78 12.77
CA MET A 1 -29.96 17.41 12.36
C MET A 1 -29.16 17.53 11.08
N THR A 2 -27.84 17.50 11.20
CA THR A 2 -26.84 17.94 10.20
C THR A 2 -26.61 16.87 9.12
N ALA A 3 -27.38 16.96 8.04
CA ALA A 3 -27.26 16.10 6.85
C ALA A 3 -26.20 16.61 5.86
N ALA A 4 -24.95 16.84 6.30
CA ALA A 4 -23.88 17.41 5.46
C ALA A 4 -22.57 16.59 5.40
N LEU A 5 -22.52 15.38 5.96
CA LEU A 5 -21.29 14.56 6.02
C LEU A 5 -21.22 13.40 5.00
N ARG A 6 -22.15 13.31 4.03
CA ARG A 6 -22.35 12.05 3.28
C ARG A 6 -21.54 11.83 2.01
N SER A 7 -20.69 12.76 1.56
CA SER A 7 -19.82 12.48 0.40
C SER A 7 -18.58 13.37 0.40
N PHE A 8 -17.67 13.16 1.34
CA PHE A 8 -16.30 13.61 1.16
C PHE A 8 -15.52 12.43 0.55
N PRO A 9 -15.09 12.47 -0.72
CA PRO A 9 -14.43 11.34 -1.39
C PRO A 9 -13.03 11.01 -0.85
N GLY A 10 -12.63 11.60 0.28
CA GLY A 10 -11.25 11.63 0.74
C GLY A 10 -10.44 12.71 0.01
N LEU A 11 -9.23 12.96 0.48
CA LEU A 11 -8.25 13.73 -0.28
C LEU A 11 -7.53 12.77 -1.24
N PRO A 12 -7.24 13.16 -2.48
CA PRO A 12 -6.43 12.34 -3.38
C PRO A 12 -5.15 11.85 -2.69
N HIS A 13 -4.78 10.59 -2.92
CA HIS A 13 -3.61 9.94 -2.33
C HIS A 13 -3.61 9.77 -0.80
N ARG A 14 -4.77 9.94 -0.14
CA ARG A 14 -4.99 9.64 1.28
C ARG A 14 -6.07 8.58 1.40
N THR A 15 -5.65 7.31 1.43
CA THR A 15 -6.52 6.13 1.37
C THR A 15 -7.64 6.27 0.33
N GLU A 16 -7.29 6.73 -0.87
CA GLU A 16 -8.24 6.92 -1.97
C GLU A 16 -8.64 5.56 -2.53
N HIS A 17 -9.94 5.25 -2.53
CA HIS A 17 -10.46 4.01 -3.11
C HIS A 17 -10.49 4.10 -4.64
N LEU A 18 -9.72 3.22 -5.30
CA LEU A 18 -9.63 3.12 -6.76
C LEU A 18 -10.65 2.14 -7.37
N GLY A 19 -11.44 1.45 -6.55
CA GLY A 19 -12.47 0.51 -6.96
C GLY A 19 -12.10 -0.95 -6.69
N THR A 20 -12.98 -1.85 -7.14
CA THR A 20 -12.88 -3.29 -6.91
C THR A 20 -12.58 -4.02 -8.21
N ILE A 21 -11.57 -4.89 -8.22
CA ILE A 21 -11.17 -5.71 -9.37
C ILE A 21 -11.05 -7.15 -8.91
N ALA A 22 -11.72 -8.09 -9.59
CA ALA A 22 -11.75 -9.51 -9.22
C ALA A 22 -12.11 -9.77 -7.73
N GLY A 23 -12.96 -8.91 -7.14
CA GLY A 23 -13.36 -9.00 -5.73
C GLY A 23 -12.36 -8.42 -4.72
N VAL A 24 -11.30 -7.75 -5.18
CA VAL A 24 -10.27 -7.10 -4.37
C VAL A 24 -10.45 -5.58 -4.41
N GLU A 25 -10.49 -4.91 -3.26
CA GLU A 25 -10.56 -3.44 -3.16
C GLU A 25 -9.16 -2.80 -3.25
N TRP A 26 -9.00 -1.74 -4.04
CA TRP A 26 -7.71 -1.09 -4.27
C TRP A 26 -7.65 0.31 -3.65
N TYR A 27 -6.61 0.60 -2.87
CA TYR A 27 -6.46 1.87 -2.15
C TYR A 27 -5.11 2.54 -2.45
N ASN A 28 -5.16 3.84 -2.75
CA ASN A 28 -4.01 4.69 -2.96
C ASN A 28 -3.78 5.61 -1.76
N ASP A 29 -2.76 5.29 -0.97
CA ASP A 29 -2.26 6.09 0.14
C ASP A 29 -0.79 6.48 -0.11
N SER A 30 -0.45 6.89 -1.34
CA SER A 30 0.93 7.27 -1.70
C SER A 30 1.51 8.38 -0.81
N LYS A 31 0.65 9.17 -0.13
CA LYS A 31 1.06 10.20 0.84
C LYS A 31 1.53 9.62 2.19
N GLY A 32 1.35 8.32 2.43
CA GLY A 32 1.88 7.59 3.58
C GLY A 32 3.40 7.42 3.52
N THR A 33 4.16 8.51 3.65
CA THR A 33 5.61 8.54 3.45
C THR A 33 6.43 8.24 4.72
N ASN A 34 5.83 7.64 5.74
CA ASN A 34 6.50 7.24 6.99
C ASN A 34 5.79 6.00 7.62
N PRO A 35 6.48 5.23 8.48
CA PRO A 35 5.91 4.03 9.09
C PRO A 35 4.57 4.26 9.80
N GLY A 36 4.46 5.30 10.62
CA GLY A 36 3.24 5.61 11.37
C GLY A 36 2.01 5.85 10.48
N ALA A 37 2.18 6.51 9.33
CA ALA A 37 1.10 6.68 8.36
C ALA A 37 0.65 5.34 7.75
N THR A 38 1.60 4.47 7.44
CA THR A 38 1.33 3.13 6.91
C THR A 38 0.66 2.21 7.92
N ILE A 39 1.04 2.29 9.20
CA ILE A 39 0.35 1.58 10.29
C ILE A 39 -1.11 2.05 10.36
N ALA A 40 -1.34 3.37 10.42
CA ALA A 40 -2.69 3.93 10.48
C ALA A 40 -3.56 3.52 9.27
N ALA A 41 -2.98 3.44 8.07
CA ALA A 41 -3.67 3.00 6.87
C ALA A 41 -4.01 1.49 6.91
N LEU A 42 -3.09 0.65 7.37
CA LEU A 42 -3.33 -0.79 7.54
C LEU A 42 -4.42 -1.07 8.57
N GLU A 43 -4.35 -0.42 9.74
CA GLU A 43 -5.35 -0.57 10.81
C GLU A 43 -6.71 -0.01 10.38
N GLY A 44 -6.74 1.13 9.69
CA GLY A 44 -7.96 1.72 9.18
C GLY A 44 -8.69 0.87 8.13
N LEU A 45 -7.97 -0.02 7.43
CA LEU A 45 -8.52 -0.97 6.46
C LEU A 45 -8.72 -2.38 7.04
N ALA A 46 -8.46 -2.58 8.33
CA ALA A 46 -8.67 -3.86 8.98
C ALA A 46 -10.15 -4.27 8.92
N SER A 47 -10.39 -5.54 8.60
CA SER A 47 -11.73 -6.10 8.47
C SER A 47 -11.70 -7.60 8.69
N ASP A 48 -12.80 -8.16 9.18
CA ASP A 48 -12.95 -9.61 9.32
C ASP A 48 -13.09 -10.33 7.97
N ALA A 49 -13.48 -9.60 6.91
CA ALA A 49 -13.74 -10.17 5.59
C ALA A 49 -12.47 -10.53 4.79
N GLY A 50 -11.33 -9.94 5.12
CA GLY A 50 -10.10 -10.13 4.35
C GLY A 50 -8.92 -9.32 4.88
N ARG A 51 -7.74 -9.60 4.34
CA ARG A 51 -6.46 -9.00 4.73
C ARG A 51 -5.98 -8.03 3.65
N THR A 52 -4.88 -7.34 3.94
CA THR A 52 -4.32 -6.33 3.03
C THR A 52 -3.01 -6.81 2.41
N VAL A 53 -2.88 -6.80 1.09
CA VAL A 53 -1.58 -6.86 0.41
C VAL A 53 -1.02 -5.44 0.38
N LEU A 54 0.10 -5.23 1.07
CA LEU A 54 0.74 -3.92 1.19
C LEU A 54 1.82 -3.75 0.14
N ILE A 55 1.74 -2.68 -0.64
CA ILE A 55 2.82 -2.22 -1.52
C ILE A 55 3.60 -1.12 -0.76
N ALA A 56 4.87 -1.39 -0.46
CA ALA A 56 5.71 -0.49 0.34
C ALA A 56 7.14 -0.33 -0.16
N GLY A 57 7.80 0.75 0.26
CA GLY A 57 9.17 1.07 -0.09
C GLY A 57 9.35 2.38 -0.86
N GLY A 58 10.61 2.65 -1.18
CA GLY A 58 11.11 3.97 -1.57
C GLY A 58 12.32 4.36 -0.72
N GLN A 59 12.47 5.65 -0.44
CA GLN A 59 13.53 6.18 0.42
C GLN A 59 13.02 6.50 1.84
N GLY A 60 13.39 5.67 2.81
CA GLY A 60 12.96 5.74 4.21
C GLY A 60 13.74 6.71 5.09
N LYS A 61 14.86 7.28 4.61
CA LYS A 61 15.63 8.35 5.28
C LYS A 61 15.99 8.05 6.75
N GLY A 62 16.32 6.79 7.05
CA GLY A 62 16.71 6.36 8.40
C GLY A 62 15.54 5.96 9.31
N ALA A 63 14.33 5.84 8.78
CA ALA A 63 13.20 5.28 9.52
C ALA A 63 13.49 3.88 10.07
N ASP A 64 12.90 3.58 11.23
CA ASP A 64 12.87 2.24 11.81
C ASP A 64 11.63 1.49 11.30
N PHE A 65 11.86 0.53 10.40
CA PHE A 65 10.78 -0.27 9.82
C PHE A 65 10.28 -1.39 10.74
N SER A 66 10.97 -1.67 11.85
CA SER A 66 10.51 -2.68 12.81
C SER A 66 9.17 -2.30 13.46
N GLU A 67 8.85 -1.00 13.50
CA GLU A 67 7.56 -0.46 13.95
C GLU A 67 6.38 -0.99 13.13
N LEU A 68 6.58 -1.38 11.86
CA LEU A 68 5.54 -1.93 11.00
C LEU A 68 5.15 -3.36 11.40
N ALA A 69 6.02 -4.10 12.09
CA ALA A 69 5.88 -5.54 12.31
C ALA A 69 4.56 -5.94 13.02
N PRO A 70 4.09 -5.26 14.07
CA PRO A 70 2.83 -5.61 14.72
C PRO A 70 1.63 -5.47 13.78
N ALA A 71 1.50 -4.33 13.10
CA ALA A 71 0.39 -4.06 12.18
C ALA A 71 0.43 -5.01 10.96
N VAL A 72 1.61 -5.27 10.41
CA VAL A 72 1.82 -6.21 9.31
C VAL A 72 1.40 -7.63 9.72
N LYS A 73 1.84 -8.13 10.87
CA LYS A 73 1.47 -9.47 11.35
C LYS A 73 -0.04 -9.60 11.56
N ALA A 74 -0.70 -8.55 12.04
CA ALA A 74 -2.12 -8.56 12.33
C ALA A 74 -3.00 -8.46 11.07
N HIS A 75 -2.63 -7.60 10.12
CA HIS A 75 -3.54 -7.15 9.06
C HIS A 75 -3.07 -7.50 7.64
N ALA A 76 -1.77 -7.74 7.43
CA ALA A 76 -1.26 -7.99 6.09
C ALA A 76 -1.44 -9.45 5.64
N ARG A 77 -1.76 -9.62 4.36
CA ARG A 77 -1.67 -10.91 3.66
C ARG A 77 -0.25 -11.17 3.17
N ALA A 78 0.36 -10.16 2.58
CA ALA A 78 1.69 -10.18 1.99
C ALA A 78 2.23 -8.76 1.83
N LEU A 79 3.54 -8.63 1.61
CA LEU A 79 4.19 -7.39 1.20
C LEU A 79 4.75 -7.50 -0.20
N VAL A 80 4.58 -6.42 -0.96
CA VAL A 80 5.23 -6.17 -2.24
C VAL A 80 6.14 -4.97 -2.04
N LEU A 81 7.44 -5.16 -2.18
CA LEU A 81 8.47 -4.19 -1.83
C LEU A 81 9.19 -3.66 -3.07
N LEU A 82 9.32 -2.35 -3.17
CA LEU A 82 10.03 -1.68 -4.27
C LEU A 82 10.87 -0.50 -3.78
N GLY A 83 11.84 -0.07 -4.57
CA GLY A 83 12.68 1.10 -4.28
C GLY A 83 13.86 0.84 -3.34
N GLU A 84 14.56 1.91 -3.00
CA GLU A 84 15.88 1.90 -2.35
C GLU A 84 15.91 1.09 -1.04
N ASP A 85 14.94 1.29 -0.15
CA ASP A 85 14.89 0.64 1.16
C ASP A 85 14.10 -0.70 1.16
N ALA A 86 13.78 -1.28 0.00
CA ALA A 86 13.06 -2.56 -0.07
C ALA A 86 13.76 -3.67 0.74
N ASP A 87 15.09 -3.79 0.65
CA ASP A 87 15.84 -4.79 1.42
C ASP A 87 15.82 -4.53 2.93
N ARG A 88 15.81 -3.26 3.34
CA ARG A 88 15.77 -2.88 4.76
C ARG A 88 14.40 -3.15 5.37
N ILE A 89 13.32 -2.88 4.63
CA ILE A 89 11.96 -3.25 5.05
C ILE A 89 11.84 -4.78 5.13
N ALA A 90 12.37 -5.51 4.14
CA ALA A 90 12.34 -6.97 4.15
C ALA A 90 13.05 -7.56 5.38
N ALA A 91 14.25 -7.07 5.69
CA ALA A 91 15.00 -7.53 6.86
C ALA A 91 14.27 -7.19 8.18
N ALA A 92 13.68 -6.00 8.29
CA ALA A 92 12.95 -5.60 9.50
C ALA A 92 11.67 -6.40 9.74
N LEU A 93 11.09 -6.96 8.67
CA LEU A 93 9.82 -7.69 8.69
C LEU A 93 9.98 -9.18 8.37
N GLU A 94 11.20 -9.70 8.49
CA GLU A 94 11.48 -11.11 8.24
C GLU A 94 10.60 -12.02 9.12
N GLY A 95 10.03 -13.07 8.51
CA GLY A 95 9.18 -14.03 9.22
C GLY A 95 7.79 -13.51 9.62
N THR A 96 7.38 -12.31 9.20
CA THR A 96 6.05 -11.77 9.50
C THR A 96 4.96 -12.36 8.59
N VAL A 97 5.07 -12.12 7.29
CA VAL A 97 4.16 -12.59 6.23
C VAL A 97 4.97 -12.83 4.95
N PRO A 98 4.44 -13.47 3.90
CA PRO A 98 5.12 -13.59 2.62
C PRO A 98 5.48 -12.22 2.03
N MET A 99 6.68 -12.10 1.47
CA MET A 99 7.20 -10.85 0.92
C MET A 99 7.82 -11.10 -0.44
N VAL A 100 7.60 -10.18 -1.39
CA VAL A 100 8.23 -10.20 -2.71
C VAL A 100 8.83 -8.82 -2.99
N LYS A 101 10.02 -8.80 -3.59
CA LYS A 101 10.64 -7.57 -4.09
C LYS A 101 10.41 -7.47 -5.58
N VAL A 102 10.13 -6.27 -6.06
CA VAL A 102 9.81 -5.97 -7.47
C VAL A 102 10.60 -4.75 -7.94
N ALA A 103 10.79 -4.63 -9.25
CA ALA A 103 11.60 -3.59 -9.85
C ALA A 103 10.84 -2.26 -10.01
N ASP A 104 9.53 -2.31 -10.26
CA ASP A 104 8.73 -1.12 -10.55
C ASP A 104 7.26 -1.26 -10.10
N MET A 105 6.48 -0.20 -10.32
CA MET A 105 5.08 -0.13 -9.92
C MET A 105 4.17 -1.04 -10.75
N THR A 106 4.51 -1.32 -12.01
CA THR A 106 3.73 -2.22 -12.86
C THR A 106 3.83 -3.64 -12.30
N GLU A 107 5.05 -4.11 -12.08
CA GLU A 107 5.29 -5.40 -11.43
C GLU A 107 4.68 -5.43 -10.01
N ALA A 108 4.75 -4.32 -9.26
CA ALA A 108 4.13 -4.25 -7.93
C ALA A 108 2.62 -4.51 -7.96
N VAL A 109 1.91 -3.91 -8.92
CA VAL A 109 0.47 -4.09 -9.09
C VAL A 109 0.12 -5.51 -9.54
N GLU A 110 0.88 -6.07 -10.48
CA GLU A 110 0.69 -7.45 -10.95
C GLU A 110 0.90 -8.47 -9.82
N ARG A 111 2.02 -8.37 -9.09
CA ARG A 111 2.31 -9.24 -7.95
C ARG A 111 1.27 -9.07 -6.84
N ALA A 112 0.79 -7.85 -6.59
CA ALA A 112 -0.25 -7.62 -5.59
C ALA A 112 -1.58 -8.29 -5.98
N ALA A 113 -1.95 -8.22 -7.26
CA ALA A 113 -3.15 -8.89 -7.78
C ALA A 113 -3.08 -10.42 -7.65
N GLU A 114 -1.90 -11.02 -7.90
CA GLU A 114 -1.70 -12.47 -7.73
C GLU A 114 -1.73 -12.93 -6.27
N LEU A 115 -1.26 -12.10 -5.34
CA LEU A 115 -1.18 -12.43 -3.91
C LEU A 115 -2.51 -12.19 -3.17
N ALA A 116 -3.34 -11.29 -3.70
CA ALA A 116 -4.65 -10.96 -3.16
C ALA A 116 -5.69 -12.05 -3.47
N ARG A 117 -6.69 -12.16 -2.61
CA ARG A 117 -7.85 -13.05 -2.76
C ARG A 117 -9.13 -12.20 -2.76
N PRO A 118 -10.24 -12.70 -3.36
CA PRO A 118 -11.53 -12.02 -3.23
C PRO A 118 -11.86 -11.74 -1.75
N GLY A 119 -12.24 -10.50 -1.44
CA GLY A 119 -12.44 -9.99 -0.07
C GLY A 119 -11.22 -9.30 0.54
N ASP A 120 -10.02 -9.50 0.00
CA ASP A 120 -8.81 -8.78 0.40
C ASP A 120 -8.78 -7.35 -0.19
N ARG A 121 -7.77 -6.61 0.25
CA ARG A 121 -7.46 -5.25 -0.17
C ARG A 121 -6.04 -5.17 -0.70
N VAL A 122 -5.80 -4.32 -1.68
CA VAL A 122 -4.44 -3.89 -2.04
C VAL A 122 -4.28 -2.43 -1.63
N LEU A 123 -3.22 -2.15 -0.88
CA LEU A 123 -2.92 -0.82 -0.36
C LEU A 123 -1.52 -0.39 -0.83
N LEU A 124 -1.44 0.72 -1.56
CA LEU A 124 -0.20 1.48 -1.68
C LEU A 124 -0.07 2.40 -0.47
N SER A 125 0.72 2.03 0.53
CA SER A 125 1.10 2.92 1.64
C SER A 125 2.59 2.72 1.95
N PRO A 126 3.48 3.58 1.42
CA PRO A 126 4.86 3.20 1.16
C PRO A 126 5.83 3.21 2.35
N ALA A 127 5.44 3.80 3.49
CA ALA A 127 6.31 4.09 4.64
C ALA A 127 7.56 4.94 4.31
N CYS A 128 7.73 5.35 3.06
CA CYS A 128 8.94 5.96 2.52
C CYS A 128 8.62 7.13 1.58
N ALA A 129 9.56 8.06 1.46
CA ALA A 129 9.55 9.08 0.40
C ALA A 129 9.72 8.41 -0.98
N SER A 130 9.34 9.12 -2.05
CA SER A 130 9.27 8.54 -3.41
C SER A 130 10.36 9.00 -4.38
N PHE A 131 11.31 9.83 -3.93
CA PHE A 131 12.23 10.55 -4.81
C PHE A 131 13.32 9.67 -5.46
N ASP A 132 13.44 8.42 -5.03
CA ASP A 132 14.32 7.42 -5.62
C ASP A 132 13.79 6.93 -6.98
N MET A 133 12.47 6.81 -7.14
CA MET A 133 11.84 6.27 -8.36
C MET A 133 10.86 7.25 -9.04
N PHE A 134 10.44 8.31 -8.35
CA PHE A 134 9.36 9.20 -8.80
C PHE A 134 9.67 10.68 -8.54
N ARG A 135 8.97 11.59 -9.22
CA ARG A 135 9.10 13.05 -9.02
C ARG A 135 8.52 13.57 -7.70
N GLY A 136 7.71 12.76 -7.01
CA GLY A 136 6.92 13.14 -5.85
C GLY A 136 5.92 12.06 -5.49
N PHE A 137 5.21 12.19 -4.37
CA PHE A 137 4.24 11.17 -3.95
C PHE A 137 3.00 11.18 -4.86
N GLU A 138 2.67 12.34 -5.44
CA GLU A 138 1.62 12.53 -6.44
C GLU A 138 1.95 11.69 -7.67
N HIS A 139 3.16 11.82 -8.23
CA HIS A 139 3.60 11.03 -9.37
C HIS A 139 3.55 9.52 -9.09
N ARG A 140 4.00 9.07 -7.92
CA ARG A 140 3.89 7.66 -7.50
C ARG A 140 2.44 7.18 -7.45
N GLY A 141 1.56 8.00 -6.87
CA GLY A 141 0.13 7.70 -6.76
C GLY A 141 -0.59 7.67 -8.11
N GLU A 142 -0.21 8.55 -9.04
CA GLU A 142 -0.71 8.56 -10.43
C GLU A 142 -0.26 7.32 -11.20
N VAL A 143 1.03 6.94 -11.09
CA VAL A 143 1.56 5.73 -11.75
C VAL A 143 0.85 4.49 -11.22
N PHE A 144 0.67 4.37 -9.89
CA PHE A 144 -0.10 3.28 -9.29
C PHE A 144 -1.53 3.22 -9.82
N ARG A 145 -2.24 4.36 -9.84
CA ARG A 145 -3.60 4.41 -10.40
C ARG A 145 -3.66 3.90 -11.84
N ARG A 146 -2.75 4.36 -12.70
CA ARG A 146 -2.69 3.93 -14.11
C ARG A 146 -2.45 2.42 -14.24
N CYS A 147 -1.57 1.87 -13.41
CA CYS A 147 -1.31 0.42 -13.39
C CYS A 147 -2.56 -0.37 -12.95
N VAL A 148 -3.25 0.09 -11.91
CA VAL A 148 -4.51 -0.53 -11.43
C VAL A 148 -5.63 -0.42 -12.46
N GLU A 149 -5.75 0.72 -13.16
CA GLU A 149 -6.70 0.89 -14.25
C GLU A 149 -6.44 -0.09 -15.40
N GLY A 150 -5.17 -0.40 -15.68
CA GLY A 150 -4.76 -1.39 -16.68
C GLY A 150 -5.13 -2.85 -16.35
N LEU A 151 -5.50 -3.16 -15.10
CA LEU A 151 -6.01 -4.49 -14.73
C LEU A 151 -7.49 -4.68 -15.09
N ARG A 152 -8.20 -3.62 -15.46
CA ARG A 152 -9.62 -3.71 -15.80
C ARG A 152 -9.78 -4.28 -17.22
N PRO A 153 -10.72 -5.21 -17.42
CA PRO A 153 -10.99 -5.79 -18.74
C PRO A 153 -11.55 -4.77 -19.73
#